data_AF-A0A7Y2XPR1-F1
#
_entry.id   AF-A0A7Y2XPR1-F1
#
_cell.length_a   1.000
_cell.length_b   1.000
_cell.length_c   1.000
_cell.angle_alpha   90.00
_cell.angle_beta   90.00
_cell.angle_gamma   90.00
#
_symmetry.space_group_name_H-M   'P 1'
#
loop_
_entity.id
_entity.type
_entity.pdbx_description
1 polymer ?
#
loop_
_entity_poly.entity_id
_entity_poly.type
_entity_poly.pdbx_seq_one_letter_code
_entity_poly.pdbx_strand_id
1 'polypeptide(L)'
;MFRLVVFAICILLASCAQQHPAPPDLPANHLALGPVSSGAASLATQPRPKNLHNDSGEHHNATGSARGSQKIIPLAYHRTTRGGVTLSLVTFDDREHQLRVADQPKGPGTRWNDARSAAKTYSGLAAINGGFFTPEGKPLGLLTETGTRRGYLNNSSLGAGLFVSAKSGSAIIRGQRYGSSSLAAKAYNLLQAGPMLVEGGKPISGLSKASRRPRSFITWDGKN
;
A
#
# COMPACT_ATOMS: atom_id res chain seq x y z
N MET A 1 -48.18 -21.27 -26.25
CA MET A 1 -46.92 -20.96 -26.95
C MET A 1 -46.57 -19.51 -26.66
N PHE A 2 -45.85 -19.23 -25.57
CA PHE A 2 -45.51 -17.86 -25.14
C PHE A 2 -44.07 -17.55 -25.54
N ARG A 3 -43.87 -16.50 -26.35
CA ARG A 3 -42.55 -15.99 -26.74
C ARG A 3 -42.12 -14.94 -25.72
N LEU A 4 -41.12 -15.28 -24.92
CA LEU A 4 -40.40 -14.36 -24.04
C LEU A 4 -39.39 -13.57 -24.87
N VAL A 5 -39.61 -12.27 -25.04
CA VAL A 5 -38.66 -11.35 -25.67
C VAL A 5 -37.75 -10.80 -24.57
N VAL A 6 -36.51 -11.27 -24.53
CA VAL A 6 -35.48 -10.76 -23.63
C VAL A 6 -34.77 -9.59 -24.31
N PHE A 7 -34.98 -8.38 -23.81
CA PHE A 7 -34.16 -7.22 -24.15
C PHE A 7 -32.80 -7.37 -23.45
N ALA A 8 -31.76 -7.70 -24.22
CA ALA A 8 -30.38 -7.59 -23.78
C ALA A 8 -30.01 -6.10 -23.75
N ILE A 9 -30.03 -5.50 -22.56
CA ILE A 9 -29.46 -4.16 -22.32
C ILE A 9 -27.93 -4.32 -22.33
N CYS A 10 -27.32 -4.03 -23.49
CA CYS A 10 -25.87 -3.86 -23.60
C CYS A 10 -25.44 -2.57 -22.89
N ILE A 11 -25.01 -2.69 -21.63
CA ILE A 11 -24.27 -1.60 -20.96
C ILE A 11 -22.85 -1.60 -21.54
N LEU A 12 -22.63 -0.75 -22.54
CA LEU A 12 -21.31 -0.40 -23.04
C LEU A 12 -20.60 0.46 -21.97
N LEU A 13 -19.74 -0.18 -21.17
CA LEU A 13 -18.73 0.55 -20.40
C LEU A 13 -17.70 1.10 -21.39
N ALA A 14 -17.92 2.33 -21.83
CA ALA A 14 -16.93 3.12 -22.55
C ALA A 14 -15.70 3.31 -21.66
N SER A 15 -14.71 2.44 -21.82
CA SER A 15 -13.37 2.67 -21.30
C SER A 15 -12.75 3.73 -22.20
N CYS A 16 -12.78 4.99 -21.77
CA CYS A 16 -11.94 6.03 -22.34
C CYS A 16 -10.47 5.64 -22.10
N ALA A 17 -9.90 4.86 -23.00
CA ALA A 17 -8.46 4.76 -23.17
C ALA A 17 -8.03 6.06 -23.85
N GLN A 18 -7.80 7.10 -23.06
CA GLN A 18 -7.06 8.25 -23.54
C GLN A 18 -5.65 7.74 -23.84
N GLN A 19 -5.31 7.57 -25.11
CA GLN A 19 -3.95 7.35 -25.55
C GLN A 19 -3.15 8.57 -25.11
N HIS A 20 -2.49 8.48 -23.96
CA HIS A 20 -1.43 9.42 -23.64
C HIS A 20 -0.31 9.19 -24.67
N PRO A 21 0.17 10.24 -25.37
CA PRO A 21 1.41 10.12 -26.11
C PRO A 21 2.51 9.64 -25.16
N ALA A 22 3.45 8.85 -25.68
CA ALA A 22 4.63 8.46 -24.91
C ALA A 22 5.26 9.73 -24.31
N PRO A 23 5.68 9.71 -23.03
CA PRO A 23 6.40 10.84 -22.47
C PRO A 23 7.64 11.10 -23.34
N PRO A 24 7.99 12.36 -23.62
CA PRO A 24 9.22 12.67 -24.34
C PRO A 24 10.39 12.07 -23.57
N ASP A 25 11.35 11.49 -24.29
CA ASP A 25 12.60 11.01 -23.72
C ASP A 25 13.24 12.14 -22.92
N LEU A 26 13.37 11.94 -21.61
CA LEU A 26 14.10 12.88 -20.77
C LEU A 26 15.57 12.86 -21.20
N PRO A 27 16.19 14.03 -21.46
CA PRO A 27 17.61 14.08 -21.76
C PRO A 27 18.39 13.45 -20.61
N ALA A 28 19.40 12.64 -20.95
CA ALA A 28 20.17 11.79 -20.05
C ALA A 28 20.98 12.53 -18.95
N ASN A 29 20.79 13.82 -18.72
CA ASN A 29 21.65 14.67 -17.90
C ASN A 29 20.93 15.36 -16.71
N HIS A 30 19.97 14.72 -16.06
CA HIS A 30 19.43 15.22 -14.78
C HIS A 30 19.36 14.18 -13.64
N LEU A 31 20.17 13.11 -13.72
CA LEU A 31 20.46 12.25 -12.57
C LEU A 31 21.90 12.52 -12.06
N ALA A 32 22.14 13.73 -11.58
CA ALA A 32 23.25 14.00 -10.69
C ALA A 32 22.69 14.19 -9.28
N LEU A 33 22.58 13.09 -8.53
CA LEU A 33 22.64 13.19 -7.08
C LEU A 33 24.09 13.57 -6.76
N GLY A 34 24.32 14.85 -6.50
CA GLY A 34 25.61 15.32 -5.99
C GLY A 34 25.95 14.65 -4.64
N PRO A 35 27.23 14.58 -4.27
CA PRO A 35 27.65 14.00 -3.00
C PRO A 35 27.09 14.85 -1.85
N VAL A 36 26.29 14.25 -0.98
CA VAL A 36 25.87 14.91 0.27
C VAL A 36 27.02 14.80 1.26
N SER A 37 27.63 15.95 1.52
CA SER A 37 28.65 16.20 2.53
C SER A 37 28.24 15.68 3.92
N SER A 38 29.17 15.01 4.59
CA SER A 38 29.08 14.61 5.99
C SER A 38 29.15 15.84 6.89
N GLY A 39 27.99 16.43 7.21
CA GLY A 39 27.84 17.45 8.24
C GLY A 39 27.25 16.84 9.51
N ALA A 40 28.11 16.48 10.48
CA ALA A 40 27.66 16.13 11.81
C ALA A 40 27.10 17.38 12.51
N ALA A 41 25.79 17.42 12.72
CA ALA A 41 25.15 18.36 13.63
C ALA A 41 24.42 17.56 14.72
N SER A 42 25.03 17.57 15.90
CA SER A 42 24.49 17.03 17.15
C SER A 42 23.22 17.81 17.52
N LEU A 43 22.08 17.12 17.63
CA LEU A 43 20.85 17.65 18.22
C LEU A 43 20.42 16.72 19.34
N ALA A 44 20.33 17.33 20.52
CA ALA A 44 20.24 16.72 21.83
C ALA A 44 19.07 15.74 21.99
N THR A 45 19.39 14.60 22.61
CA THR A 45 18.46 13.62 23.16
C THR A 45 17.60 14.26 24.26
N GLN A 46 16.28 14.27 24.11
CA GLN A 46 15.37 14.53 25.23
C GLN A 46 15.04 13.20 25.94
N PRO A 47 15.13 13.12 27.28
CA PRO A 47 14.83 11.91 28.03
C PRO A 47 13.32 11.67 28.14
N ARG A 48 12.92 10.40 27.92
CA ARG A 48 11.57 9.88 28.19
C ARG A 48 11.33 9.84 29.72
N PRO A 49 10.15 10.27 30.22
CA PRO A 49 9.83 10.13 31.64
C PRO A 49 9.65 8.65 32.04
N LYS A 50 10.28 8.28 33.16
CA LYS A 50 10.07 7.01 33.86
C LYS A 50 8.81 7.12 34.71
N ASN A 51 7.76 6.37 34.41
CA ASN A 51 6.68 6.14 35.37
C ASN A 51 6.77 4.70 35.87
N LEU A 52 7.06 4.58 37.17
CA LEU A 52 6.80 3.40 37.98
C LEU A 52 5.29 3.31 38.22
N HIS A 53 4.70 2.18 37.83
CA HIS A 53 3.65 1.56 38.64
C HIS A 53 3.64 0.06 38.36
N ASN A 54 3.94 -0.71 39.41
CA ASN A 54 3.68 -2.14 39.47
C ASN A 54 2.17 -2.33 39.55
N ASP A 55 1.64 -3.23 38.73
CA ASP A 55 0.49 -4.03 39.13
C ASP A 55 0.61 -5.42 38.53
N SER A 56 0.43 -6.41 39.39
CA SER A 56 0.62 -7.84 39.21
C SER A 56 -0.63 -8.48 38.62
N GLY A 57 -0.49 -9.19 37.50
CA GLY A 57 -1.56 -10.01 36.91
C GLY A 57 -0.99 -11.01 35.90
N GLU A 58 -1.31 -12.29 36.11
CA GLU A 58 -0.66 -13.48 35.58
C GLU A 58 -0.74 -13.74 34.06
N HIS A 59 0.36 -14.32 33.55
CA HIS A 59 0.50 -15.40 32.56
C HIS A 59 -0.52 -15.56 31.43
N HIS A 60 -0.13 -15.15 30.22
CA HIS A 60 -0.19 -16.03 29.05
C HIS A 60 1.07 -15.86 28.18
N ASN A 61 1.77 -16.96 28.01
CA ASN A 61 3.04 -17.09 27.30
C ASN A 61 2.81 -16.91 25.79
N ALA A 62 2.79 -15.66 25.32
CA ALA A 62 2.88 -15.36 23.90
C ALA A 62 4.36 -15.36 23.51
N THR A 63 4.77 -16.37 22.75
CA THR A 63 6.06 -16.47 22.06
C THR A 63 6.33 -15.17 21.29
N GLY A 64 7.01 -14.24 21.96
CA GLY A 64 7.61 -13.07 21.34
C GLY A 64 8.74 -13.57 20.45
N SER A 65 8.43 -13.78 19.17
CA SER A 65 9.48 -13.93 18.15
C SER A 65 10.38 -12.71 18.26
N ALA A 66 11.63 -12.93 18.66
CA ALA A 66 12.61 -11.88 18.87
C ALA A 66 12.88 -11.17 17.54
N ARG A 67 12.19 -10.04 17.29
CA ARG A 67 12.49 -9.08 16.19
C ARG A 67 13.95 -8.58 16.22
N GLY A 68 14.69 -8.84 17.29
CA GLY A 68 15.98 -8.23 17.60
C GLY A 68 17.23 -8.81 16.93
N SER A 69 17.14 -9.87 16.11
CA SER A 69 18.34 -10.51 15.51
C SER A 69 18.49 -10.33 13.99
N GLN A 70 17.48 -9.78 13.32
CA GLN A 70 17.54 -9.63 11.86
C GLN A 70 18.19 -8.32 11.43
N LYS A 71 19.13 -8.41 10.49
CA LYS A 71 19.80 -7.27 9.86
C LYS A 71 18.78 -6.29 9.28
N ILE A 72 18.94 -5.00 9.58
CA ILE A 72 18.15 -3.92 8.96
C ILE A 72 18.44 -3.89 7.46
N ILE A 73 17.38 -3.90 6.65
CA ILE A 73 17.49 -3.75 5.20
C ILE A 73 17.45 -2.26 4.86
N PRO A 74 18.46 -1.70 4.17
CA PRO A 74 18.43 -0.29 3.80
C PRO A 74 17.32 0.00 2.79
N LEU A 75 16.78 1.21 2.84
CA LEU A 75 15.93 1.74 1.78
C LEU A 75 16.69 1.68 0.44
N ALA A 76 16.08 1.06 -0.56
CA ALA A 76 16.69 0.94 -1.88
C ALA A 76 15.64 1.02 -2.98
N TYR A 77 16.04 1.63 -4.10
CA TYR A 77 15.30 1.60 -5.36
C TYR A 77 15.94 0.60 -6.30
N HIS A 78 15.11 -0.28 -6.87
CA HIS A 78 15.52 -1.30 -7.82
C HIS A 78 14.77 -1.10 -9.13
N ARG A 79 15.46 -1.31 -10.24
CA ARG A 79 14.84 -1.35 -11.57
C ARG A 79 15.35 -2.54 -12.33
N THR A 80 14.45 -3.33 -12.88
CA THR A 80 14.81 -4.46 -13.75
C THR A 80 13.83 -4.56 -14.91
N THR A 81 14.32 -5.02 -16.07
CA THR A 81 13.51 -5.19 -17.28
C THR A 81 13.67 -6.60 -17.80
N ARG A 82 12.55 -7.30 -18.01
CA ARG A 82 12.53 -8.65 -18.58
C ARG A 82 11.27 -8.84 -19.44
N GLY A 83 11.42 -9.40 -20.64
CA GLY A 83 10.28 -9.71 -21.51
C GLY A 83 9.42 -8.50 -21.89
N GLY A 84 10.03 -7.32 -22.01
CA GLY A 84 9.33 -6.06 -22.27
C GLY A 84 8.53 -5.51 -21.08
N VAL A 85 8.76 -6.02 -19.87
CA VAL A 85 8.18 -5.50 -18.62
C VAL A 85 9.29 -4.89 -17.79
N THR A 86 9.12 -3.62 -17.41
CA THR A 86 9.98 -2.94 -16.44
C THR A 86 9.33 -3.01 -15.06
N LEU A 87 10.06 -3.47 -14.06
CA LEU A 87 9.69 -3.37 -12.65
C LEU A 87 10.53 -2.27 -12.01
N SER A 88 9.85 -1.35 -11.34
CA SER A 88 10.43 -0.33 -10.46
C SER A 88 9.99 -0.65 -9.04
N LEU A 89 10.92 -1.00 -8.16
CA LEU A 89 10.63 -1.44 -6.80
C LEU A 89 11.31 -0.53 -5.79
N VAL A 90 10.66 -0.32 -4.65
CA VAL A 90 11.26 0.27 -3.46
C VAL A 90 11.18 -0.77 -2.36
N THR A 91 12.33 -1.10 -1.77
CA THR A 91 12.41 -1.97 -0.59
C THR A 91 12.81 -1.14 0.61
N PHE A 92 12.23 -1.41 1.76
CA PHE A 92 12.54 -0.74 3.01
C PHE A 92 12.29 -1.70 4.18
N ASP A 93 12.84 -1.37 5.34
CA ASP A 93 12.60 -2.08 6.60
C ASP A 93 11.54 -1.33 7.42
N ASP A 94 10.49 -2.02 7.87
CA ASP A 94 9.36 -1.41 8.56
C ASP A 94 9.70 -0.84 9.96
N ARG A 95 10.90 -1.13 10.46
CA ARG A 95 11.47 -0.56 11.69
C ARG A 95 11.99 0.87 11.51
N GLU A 96 12.39 1.24 10.29
CA GLU A 96 12.98 2.55 9.96
C GLU A 96 12.03 3.41 9.11
N HIS A 97 11.15 2.77 8.34
CA HIS A 97 10.24 3.43 7.42
C HIS A 97 8.83 2.84 7.51
N GLN A 98 7.83 3.59 7.06
CA GLN A 98 6.44 3.13 7.11
C GLN A 98 5.72 3.39 5.79
N LEU A 99 4.80 2.49 5.44
CA LEU A 99 3.82 2.75 4.40
C LEU A 99 2.65 3.54 4.99
N ARG A 100 2.33 4.63 4.31
CA ARG A 100 1.21 5.50 4.64
C ARG A 100 0.16 5.44 3.55
N VAL A 101 -1.10 5.45 3.96
CA VAL A 101 -2.23 5.57 3.03
C VAL A 101 -2.60 7.05 2.93
N ALA A 102 -2.64 7.56 1.71
CA ALA A 102 -3.08 8.92 1.40
C ALA A 102 -4.42 8.85 0.64
N ASP A 103 -5.48 9.44 1.20
CA ASP A 103 -6.80 9.49 0.57
C ASP A 103 -7.09 10.89 0.04
N GLN A 104 -7.74 10.99 -1.12
CA GLN A 104 -8.23 12.27 -1.63
C GLN A 104 -9.75 12.25 -1.80
N PRO A 105 -10.49 12.66 -0.76
CA PRO A 105 -11.92 12.86 -0.88
C PRO A 105 -12.23 13.83 -2.03
N LYS A 106 -13.35 13.59 -2.73
CA LYS A 106 -13.84 14.38 -3.88
C LYS A 106 -13.17 14.10 -5.23
N GLY A 107 -12.24 13.15 -5.29
CA GLY A 107 -11.72 12.62 -6.55
C GLY A 107 -10.30 13.05 -6.87
N PRO A 108 -9.74 12.58 -8.00
CA PRO A 108 -8.39 12.93 -8.43
C PRO A 108 -8.20 14.44 -8.62
N GLY A 109 -7.05 14.97 -8.20
CA GLY A 109 -6.68 16.36 -8.41
C GLY A 109 -7.25 17.35 -7.38
N THR A 110 -8.07 16.90 -6.43
CA THR A 110 -8.68 17.80 -5.43
C THR A 110 -7.72 18.17 -4.29
N ARG A 111 -6.91 17.20 -3.84
CA ARG A 111 -5.81 17.42 -2.88
C ARG A 111 -4.46 17.35 -3.57
N TRP A 112 -4.32 16.40 -4.50
CA TRP A 112 -3.05 16.10 -5.16
C TRP A 112 -3.29 15.74 -6.63
N ASN A 113 -2.48 16.31 -7.52
CA ASN A 113 -2.54 16.01 -8.95
C ASN A 113 -1.97 14.62 -9.28
N ASP A 114 -1.06 14.12 -8.45
CA ASP A 114 -0.34 12.88 -8.68
C ASP A 114 0.15 12.24 -7.37
N ALA A 115 0.69 11.02 -7.45
CA ALA A 115 1.24 10.32 -6.29
C ALA A 115 2.46 11.06 -5.68
N ARG A 116 3.22 11.81 -6.50
CA ARG A 116 4.41 12.56 -6.05
C ARG A 116 4.01 13.71 -5.13
N SER A 117 2.97 14.46 -5.48
CA SER A 117 2.42 15.54 -4.66
C SER A 117 1.82 15.01 -3.36
N ALA A 118 1.16 13.86 -3.39
CA ALA A 118 0.74 13.16 -2.17
C ALA A 118 1.92 12.78 -1.26
N ALA A 119 3.01 12.25 -1.84
CA ALA A 119 4.23 11.93 -1.09
C ALA A 119 4.82 13.18 -0.42
N LYS A 120 4.94 14.29 -1.15
CA LYS A 120 5.50 15.54 -0.63
C LYS A 120 4.76 16.05 0.62
N THR A 121 3.43 15.97 0.65
CA THR A 121 2.64 16.38 1.83
C THR A 121 3.01 15.59 3.09
N TYR A 122 3.48 14.36 2.95
CA TYR A 122 3.85 13.51 4.07
C TYR A 122 5.36 13.30 4.21
N SER A 123 6.18 14.12 3.54
CA SER A 123 7.63 13.92 3.46
C SER A 123 8.01 12.50 3.03
N GLY A 124 7.21 11.90 2.15
CA GLY A 124 7.38 10.53 1.67
C GLY A 124 8.54 10.40 0.68
N LEU A 125 9.26 9.30 0.78
CA LEU A 125 10.44 9.00 -0.05
C LEU A 125 10.07 8.38 -1.40
N ALA A 126 8.92 7.72 -1.48
CA ALA A 126 8.34 7.15 -2.69
C ALA A 126 6.82 7.06 -2.57
N ALA A 127 6.12 7.01 -3.70
CA ALA A 127 4.69 6.77 -3.74
C ALA A 127 4.27 6.07 -5.04
N ILE A 128 3.22 5.27 -4.92
CA ILE A 128 2.54 4.57 -6.03
C ILE A 128 1.04 4.78 -5.87
N ASN A 129 0.27 4.59 -6.95
CA ASN A 129 -1.17 4.52 -6.84
C ASN A 129 -1.60 3.29 -5.99
N GLY A 130 -2.58 3.49 -5.12
CA GLY A 130 -3.09 2.48 -4.20
C GLY A 130 -4.34 1.77 -4.71
N GLY A 131 -5.42 1.83 -3.93
CA GLY A 131 -6.69 1.16 -4.20
C GLY A 131 -7.51 1.81 -5.31
N PHE A 132 -8.64 1.19 -5.63
CA PHE A 132 -9.58 1.66 -6.64
C PHE A 132 -10.60 2.64 -6.05
N PHE A 133 -11.04 3.59 -6.86
CA PHE A 133 -12.00 4.63 -6.48
C PHE A 133 -12.92 4.99 -7.66
N THR A 134 -14.08 5.58 -7.36
CA THR A 134 -14.95 6.21 -8.36
C THR A 134 -14.40 7.58 -8.76
N PRO A 135 -14.76 8.15 -9.92
CA PRO A 135 -14.31 9.49 -10.32
C PRO A 135 -14.52 10.58 -9.26
N GLU A 136 -15.56 10.46 -8.43
CA GLU A 136 -15.90 11.37 -7.32
C GLU A 136 -15.03 11.15 -6.06
N GLY A 137 -14.07 10.22 -6.11
CA GLY A 137 -13.17 9.89 -5.00
C GLY A 137 -13.80 9.04 -3.91
N LYS A 138 -14.84 8.24 -4.25
CA LYS A 138 -15.34 7.22 -3.33
C LYS A 138 -14.46 5.97 -3.45
N PRO A 139 -13.81 5.48 -2.38
CA PRO A 139 -13.03 4.27 -2.46
C PRO A 139 -13.94 3.05 -2.68
N LEU A 140 -13.49 2.12 -3.53
CA LEU A 140 -14.19 0.86 -3.82
C LEU A 140 -13.89 -0.26 -2.80
N GLY A 141 -12.91 -0.05 -1.94
CA GLY A 141 -12.59 -0.91 -0.80
C GLY A 141 -12.49 -0.08 0.48
N LEU A 142 -12.25 -0.78 1.60
CA LEU A 142 -11.99 -0.16 2.89
C LEU A 142 -10.62 0.52 2.87
N LEU A 143 -10.54 1.74 3.39
CA LEU A 143 -9.26 2.39 3.68
C LEU A 143 -9.31 3.15 5.00
N THR A 144 -8.14 3.34 5.60
CA THR A 144 -7.92 4.21 6.75
C THR A 144 -6.71 5.07 6.45
N GLU A 145 -6.88 6.39 6.44
CA GLU A 145 -5.80 7.39 6.41
C GLU A 145 -5.66 7.97 7.81
N THR A 146 -4.54 7.73 8.50
CA THR A 146 -4.25 8.40 9.79
C THR A 146 -5.33 8.16 10.85
N GLY A 147 -5.87 6.96 10.91
CA GLY A 147 -7.00 6.61 11.79
C GLY A 147 -8.38 7.03 11.27
N THR A 148 -8.47 7.84 10.20
CA THR A 148 -9.75 8.20 9.57
C THR A 148 -10.16 7.16 8.56
N ARG A 149 -11.24 6.43 8.85
CA ARG A 149 -11.76 5.35 8.01
C ARG A 149 -12.72 5.89 6.94
N ARG A 150 -12.60 5.37 5.72
CA ARG A 150 -13.56 5.55 4.62
C ARG A 150 -13.77 4.26 3.82
N GLY A 151 -14.86 4.23 3.05
CA GLY A 151 -15.22 3.06 2.27
C GLY A 151 -15.80 1.92 3.11
N TYR A 152 -15.97 0.77 2.46
CA TYR A 152 -16.56 -0.42 3.04
C TYR A 152 -15.75 -1.64 2.64
N LEU A 153 -15.77 -2.67 3.49
CA LEU A 153 -15.11 -3.92 3.19
C LEU A 153 -15.74 -4.53 1.92
N ASN A 154 -14.93 -4.66 0.87
CA ASN A 154 -15.35 -5.22 -0.40
C ASN A 154 -14.97 -6.71 -0.48
N ASN A 155 -15.96 -7.60 -0.58
CA ASN A 155 -15.73 -9.04 -0.61
C ASN A 155 -15.48 -9.61 -2.01
N SER A 156 -15.42 -8.78 -3.05
CA SER A 156 -15.04 -9.19 -4.40
C SER A 156 -13.53 -9.39 -4.53
N SER A 157 -13.09 -9.90 -5.69
CA SER A 157 -11.66 -10.05 -6.01
C SER A 157 -10.88 -8.73 -6.00
N LEU A 158 -11.54 -7.59 -6.21
CA LEU A 158 -10.92 -6.25 -6.11
C LEU A 158 -10.58 -5.85 -4.67
N GLY A 159 -11.10 -6.56 -3.66
CA GLY A 159 -10.84 -6.32 -2.24
C GLY A 159 -10.21 -7.52 -1.51
N ALA A 160 -9.55 -8.42 -2.23
CA ALA A 160 -9.08 -9.69 -1.67
C ALA A 160 -8.00 -9.55 -0.56
N GLY A 161 -7.20 -8.48 -0.57
CA GLY A 161 -6.12 -8.25 0.39
C GLY A 161 -6.22 -6.88 1.07
N LEU A 162 -5.69 -6.79 2.29
CA LEU A 162 -5.53 -5.56 3.04
C LEU A 162 -4.09 -5.40 3.47
N PHE A 163 -3.49 -4.27 3.10
CA PHE A 163 -2.37 -3.74 3.88
C PHE A 163 -2.93 -3.08 5.14
N VAL A 164 -2.30 -3.36 6.28
CA VAL A 164 -2.65 -2.79 7.59
C VAL A 164 -1.37 -2.36 8.28
N SER A 165 -1.36 -1.16 8.84
CA SER A 165 -0.32 -0.68 9.76
C SER A 165 -0.94 -0.05 10.99
N ALA A 166 -0.42 -0.41 12.14
CA ALA A 166 -0.80 0.10 13.45
C ALA A 166 0.46 0.28 14.31
N LYS A 167 0.32 0.84 15.51
CA LYS A 167 1.43 1.01 16.45
C LYS A 167 2.18 -0.30 16.77
N SER A 168 1.49 -1.44 16.70
CA SER A 168 2.07 -2.77 16.96
C SER A 168 2.87 -3.36 15.77
N GLY A 169 2.77 -2.76 14.58
CA GLY A 169 3.45 -3.22 13.37
C GLY A 169 2.56 -3.16 12.13
N SER A 170 3.05 -3.75 11.04
CA SER A 170 2.36 -3.80 9.75
C SER A 170 2.19 -5.25 9.28
N ALA A 171 1.19 -5.48 8.41
CA ALA A 171 0.97 -6.77 7.78
C ALA A 171 0.15 -6.64 6.48
N ILE A 172 0.22 -7.68 5.65
CA ILE A 172 -0.77 -7.92 4.59
C ILE A 172 -1.63 -9.10 5.02
N ILE A 173 -2.95 -8.91 5.10
CA ILE A 173 -3.93 -9.93 5.50
C ILE A 173 -5.00 -10.13 4.41
N ARG A 174 -5.67 -11.28 4.44
CA ARG A 174 -6.87 -11.50 3.61
C ARG A 174 -8.06 -10.63 4.04
N GLY A 175 -8.87 -10.24 3.06
CA GLY A 175 -10.19 -9.60 3.24
C GLY A 175 -11.03 -10.22 4.35
N GLN A 176 -11.18 -11.54 4.29
CA GLN A 176 -12.02 -12.32 5.20
C GLN A 176 -11.50 -12.33 6.64
N ARG A 177 -10.22 -11.98 6.86
CA ARG A 177 -9.60 -11.90 8.20
C ARG A 177 -9.76 -10.53 8.84
N TYR A 178 -10.34 -9.55 8.14
CA TYR A 178 -10.52 -8.18 8.67
C TYR A 178 -11.21 -8.18 10.04
N GLY A 179 -12.38 -8.82 10.16
CA GLY A 179 -13.18 -8.79 11.40
C GLY A 179 -12.57 -9.52 12.59
N SER A 180 -11.61 -10.42 12.37
CA SER A 180 -10.91 -11.17 13.43
C SER A 180 -9.49 -10.64 13.69
N SER A 181 -9.04 -9.62 12.96
CA SER A 181 -7.69 -9.10 13.08
C SER A 181 -7.62 -7.98 14.13
N SER A 182 -6.94 -8.26 15.24
CA SER A 182 -6.64 -7.26 16.28
C SER A 182 -5.77 -6.11 15.75
N LEU A 183 -4.94 -6.37 14.73
CA LEU A 183 -4.16 -5.36 14.04
C LEU A 183 -5.07 -4.42 13.23
N ALA A 184 -6.02 -4.99 12.47
CA ALA A 184 -6.96 -4.20 11.66
C ALA A 184 -7.91 -3.36 12.52
N ALA A 185 -8.30 -3.86 13.69
CA ALA A 185 -9.11 -3.11 14.65
C ALA A 185 -8.41 -1.83 15.16
N LYS A 186 -7.07 -1.79 15.16
CA LYS A 186 -6.25 -0.67 15.61
C LYS A 186 -5.52 0.03 14.46
N ALA A 187 -5.98 -0.17 13.22
CA ALA A 187 -5.29 0.32 12.04
C ALA A 187 -5.18 1.85 12.06
N TYR A 188 -3.95 2.35 11.92
CA TYR A 188 -3.68 3.75 11.66
C TYR A 188 -3.60 4.03 10.15
N ASN A 189 -3.04 3.09 9.39
CA ASN A 189 -3.14 3.04 7.94
C ASN A 189 -3.74 1.69 7.52
N LEU A 190 -4.69 1.72 6.58
CA LEU A 190 -5.28 0.52 6.01
C LEU A 190 -5.62 0.77 4.56
N LEU A 191 -5.28 -0.17 3.68
CA LEU A 191 -5.65 -0.12 2.28
C LEU A 191 -6.14 -1.50 1.83
N GLN A 192 -7.42 -1.59 1.49
CA GLN A 192 -7.96 -2.75 0.80
C GLN A 192 -7.76 -2.62 -0.71
N ALA A 193 -7.17 -3.66 -1.32
CA ALA A 193 -6.94 -3.75 -2.75
C ALA A 193 -6.97 -5.21 -3.21
N GLY A 194 -6.88 -5.43 -4.52
CA GLY A 194 -6.90 -6.76 -5.07
C GLY A 194 -6.61 -6.81 -6.57
N PRO A 195 -6.36 -8.01 -7.10
CA PRO A 195 -6.37 -9.30 -6.39
C PRO A 195 -5.13 -9.52 -5.49
N MET A 196 -5.23 -10.42 -4.51
CA MET A 196 -4.06 -10.94 -3.78
C MET A 196 -3.27 -11.85 -4.71
N LEU A 197 -1.96 -11.62 -4.82
CA LEU A 197 -1.10 -12.33 -5.78
C LEU A 197 -0.43 -13.57 -5.18
N VAL A 198 -0.06 -13.50 -3.91
CA VAL A 198 0.67 -14.53 -3.18
C VAL A 198 0.13 -14.60 -1.76
N GLU A 199 -0.01 -15.81 -1.22
CA GLU A 199 -0.29 -16.05 0.20
C GLU A 199 0.55 -17.22 0.72
N GLY A 200 1.15 -17.07 1.91
CA GLY A 200 1.97 -18.14 2.51
C GLY A 200 3.12 -18.58 1.61
N GLY A 201 3.70 -17.64 0.85
CA GLY A 201 4.74 -17.92 -0.14
C GLY A 201 4.26 -18.60 -1.43
N LYS A 202 2.95 -18.86 -1.60
CA LYS A 202 2.38 -19.55 -2.76
C LYS A 202 1.60 -18.57 -3.65
N PRO A 203 1.81 -18.59 -4.98
CA PRO A 203 0.98 -17.82 -5.91
C PRO A 203 -0.50 -18.20 -5.82
N ILE A 204 -1.38 -17.22 -5.93
CA ILE A 204 -2.83 -17.45 -6.00
C ILE A 204 -3.21 -17.94 -7.41
N SER A 205 -3.87 -19.10 -7.48
CA SER A 205 -4.36 -19.68 -8.74
C SER A 205 -5.64 -18.99 -9.26
N GLY A 206 -5.94 -19.16 -10.54
CA GLY A 206 -7.19 -18.65 -11.14
C GLY A 206 -7.18 -17.17 -11.52
N LEU A 207 -6.07 -16.45 -11.28
CA LEU A 207 -5.91 -15.08 -11.77
C LEU A 207 -5.74 -15.08 -13.30
N SER A 208 -6.42 -14.14 -13.97
CA SER A 208 -6.31 -13.98 -15.42
C SER A 208 -4.89 -13.61 -15.82
N LYS A 209 -4.35 -14.34 -16.80
CA LYS A 209 -3.03 -14.10 -17.41
C LYS A 209 -3.11 -13.25 -18.68
N ALA A 210 -4.32 -12.95 -19.17
CA ALA A 210 -4.53 -12.41 -20.50
C ALA A 210 -4.35 -10.87 -20.59
N SER A 211 -4.35 -10.17 -19.46
CA SER A 211 -4.38 -8.70 -19.44
C SER A 211 -3.02 -8.09 -19.14
N ARG A 212 -2.30 -7.64 -20.18
CA ARG A 212 -1.06 -6.84 -20.04
C ARG A 212 -1.41 -5.38 -19.78
N ARG A 213 -1.22 -4.94 -18.53
CA ARG A 213 -1.45 -3.54 -18.10
C ARG A 213 -0.39 -3.15 -17.07
N PRO A 214 -0.07 -1.85 -16.92
CA PRO A 214 0.68 -1.37 -15.76
C PRO A 214 0.00 -1.80 -14.45
N ARG A 215 0.79 -2.23 -13.46
CA ARG A 215 0.30 -2.67 -12.14
C ARG A 215 1.17 -2.09 -11.05
N SER A 216 0.53 -1.66 -9.95
CA SER A 216 1.18 -1.43 -8.66
C SER A 216 0.87 -2.60 -7.74
N PHE A 217 1.79 -2.92 -6.84
CA PHE A 217 1.59 -3.94 -5.82
C PHE A 217 2.42 -3.61 -4.57
N ILE A 218 2.03 -4.18 -3.45
CA ILE A 218 2.78 -4.15 -2.19
C ILE A 218 3.07 -5.61 -1.84
N THR A 219 4.29 -5.90 -1.43
CA THR A 219 4.68 -7.21 -0.91
C THR A 219 5.22 -7.05 0.50
N TRP A 220 5.12 -8.13 1.27
CA TRP A 220 5.71 -8.22 2.60
C TRP A 220 6.36 -9.58 2.74
N ASP A 221 7.55 -9.61 3.31
CA ASP A 221 8.33 -10.84 3.49
C ASP A 221 7.94 -11.63 4.75
N GLY A 222 7.05 -11.07 5.57
CA GLY A 222 6.57 -11.68 6.81
C GLY A 222 7.52 -11.52 8.00
N LYS A 223 8.61 -10.77 7.83
CA LYS A 223 9.71 -10.72 8.80
C LYS A 223 10.01 -9.31 9.30
N ASN A 224 9.96 -8.30 8.42
CA ASN A 224 10.04 -6.87 8.77
C ASN A 224 9.14 -6.07 7.83
#